data_AF-A0A3A6WFI8-F1
#
_entry.id   AF-A0A3A6WFI8-F1
#
_cell.length_a   1.000
_cell.length_b   1.000
_cell.length_c   1.000
_cell.angle_alpha   90.00
_cell.angle_beta   90.00
_cell.angle_gamma   90.00
#
_symmetry.space_group_name_H-M   'P 1'
#
loop_
_entity.id
_entity.type
_entity.pdbx_description
1 polymer ?
#
loop_
_entity_poly.entity_id
_entity_poly.type
_entity_poly.pdbx_seq_one_letter_code
_entity_poly.pdbx_strand_id
1 'polypeptide(L)'
;YTKADGTKVIKRPDGTFTTNLDGSAGNDVPASDVIVSFQDAAGNTTGGNSIVNNVGSAIDKTGTSTGDTFLTKLDDAATATPNAAVNVKDLKNTSDAIIGKGLKFDANEGGEKTNKLGSKVTVQGTGTLTAGKAYADEYNTANIRTNIEQGTDGNTTINVGLAKALKDINSISNGGSSITISDVPAGATTPAVTISGGNLSMGDGTTNNKIVNLAPGTDGTDAVNLNQLKGMRTVVTSTDKSVTVTSNENSTTGQVTYDLKVATTGTVAKSTWNLNSGVVSATEGTHAGDTTQNIADTKTVTMQAGKNLTVTQTNDTAGNASVAYSLDKDISVENITVTGQNGKDGSIGINGKDGVTRNITV
;
A
#
# COMPACT_ATOMS: atom_id res chain seq x y z
N TYR A 1 38.11 85.91 10.84
CA TYR A 1 37.84 84.70 11.64
C TYR A 1 36.72 85.02 12.62
N THR A 2 36.12 84.00 13.21
CA THR A 2 35.12 84.16 14.27
C THR A 2 35.36 83.14 15.38
N LYS A 3 34.73 83.36 16.53
CA LYS A 3 34.44 82.30 17.51
C LYS A 3 33.25 81.47 17.03
N ALA A 4 33.03 80.31 17.65
CA ALA A 4 31.87 79.45 17.36
C ALA A 4 30.51 80.17 17.52
N ASP A 5 30.41 81.17 18.39
CA ASP A 5 29.21 81.99 18.60
C ASP A 5 28.99 83.07 17.53
N GLY A 6 29.89 83.17 16.53
CA GLY A 6 29.82 84.15 15.46
C GLY A 6 30.55 85.47 15.75
N THR A 7 31.10 85.67 16.95
CA THR A 7 31.85 86.88 17.32
C THR A 7 33.08 87.02 16.45
N LYS A 8 33.23 88.17 15.78
CA LYS A 8 34.37 88.44 14.90
C LYS A 8 35.68 88.56 15.70
N VAL A 9 36.72 87.90 15.21
CA VAL A 9 38.07 87.99 15.75
C VAL A 9 39.07 88.30 14.63
N ILE A 10 40.12 89.04 14.98
CA ILE A 10 41.22 89.37 14.07
C ILE A 10 42.50 88.69 14.53
N LYS A 11 43.35 88.32 13.56
CA LYS A 11 44.68 87.78 13.83
C LYS A 11 45.68 88.93 13.89
N ARG A 12 46.41 89.06 14.99
CA ARG A 12 47.45 90.07 15.17
C ARG A 12 48.75 89.66 14.44
N PRO A 13 49.68 90.61 14.22
CA PRO A 13 51.00 90.31 13.63
C PRO A 13 51.82 89.27 14.41
N ASP A 14 51.65 89.18 15.73
CA ASP A 14 52.30 88.20 16.61
C ASP A 14 51.70 86.78 16.53
N GLY A 15 50.63 86.60 15.73
CA GLY A 15 49.95 85.33 15.55
C GLY A 15 48.81 85.04 16.52
N THR A 16 48.60 85.88 17.54
CA THR A 16 47.48 85.77 18.49
C THR A 16 46.16 86.24 17.87
N PHE A 17 45.03 85.83 18.45
CA PHE A 17 43.70 86.27 18.02
C PHE A 17 43.04 87.10 19.12
N THR A 18 42.25 88.11 18.75
CA THR A 18 41.53 88.98 19.69
C THR A 18 40.17 89.39 19.14
N THR A 19 39.23 89.67 20.04
CA THR A 19 37.96 90.34 19.68
C THR A 19 38.10 91.85 19.51
N ASN A 20 39.23 92.45 19.92
CA ASN A 20 39.52 93.85 19.64
C ASN A 20 39.73 94.03 18.14
N LEU A 21 38.74 94.60 17.44
CA LEU A 21 38.74 94.68 15.97
C LEU A 21 39.81 95.63 15.39
N ASP A 22 40.40 96.48 16.23
CA ASP A 22 41.54 97.34 15.91
C ASP A 22 42.92 96.67 16.12
N GLY A 23 42.93 95.48 16.75
CA GLY A 23 44.14 94.69 17.00
C GLY A 23 44.88 95.06 18.27
N SER A 24 44.32 95.94 19.11
CA SER A 24 44.90 96.33 20.40
C SER A 24 45.05 95.14 21.35
N ALA A 25 45.95 95.25 22.32
CA ALA A 25 46.24 94.20 23.32
C ALA A 25 45.01 93.90 24.21
N GLY A 26 44.90 92.65 24.69
CA GLY A 26 43.80 92.17 25.51
C GLY A 26 42.67 91.50 24.73
N ASN A 27 41.70 90.93 25.44
CA ASN A 27 40.60 90.12 24.88
C ASN A 27 41.06 88.99 23.95
N ASP A 28 42.14 88.32 24.36
CA ASP A 28 42.76 87.25 23.57
C ASP A 28 41.83 86.03 23.45
N VAL A 29 41.86 85.39 22.29
CA VAL A 29 41.04 84.23 21.95
C VAL A 29 41.98 83.05 21.68
N PRO A 30 41.82 81.91 22.40
CA PRO A 30 42.60 80.71 22.13
C PRO A 30 42.45 80.27 20.67
N ALA A 31 43.55 79.88 20.02
CA ALA A 31 43.52 79.48 18.61
C ALA A 31 42.58 78.29 18.34
N SER A 32 42.35 77.42 19.34
CA SER A 32 41.37 76.32 19.30
C SER A 32 39.93 76.77 19.11
N ASP A 33 39.61 78.00 19.51
CA ASP A 33 38.25 78.55 19.52
C ASP A 33 37.97 79.38 18.26
N VAL A 34 38.99 79.54 17.41
CA VAL A 34 38.95 80.36 16.20
C VAL A 34 38.57 79.50 15.01
N ILE A 35 37.49 79.88 14.34
CA ILE A 35 37.02 79.24 13.12
C ILE A 35 37.05 80.21 11.92
N VAL A 36 37.04 79.62 10.73
CA VAL A 36 36.79 80.35 9.48
C VAL A 36 35.27 80.41 9.28
N SER A 37 34.72 81.61 9.09
CA SER A 37 33.30 81.81 8.84
C SER A 37 33.09 82.74 7.66
N PHE A 38 31.97 82.55 6.95
CA PHE A 38 31.48 83.47 5.93
C PHE A 38 30.42 84.39 6.54
N GLN A 39 30.41 85.64 6.10
CA GLN A 39 29.37 86.59 6.44
C GLN A 39 28.37 86.63 5.28
N ASP A 40 27.08 86.49 5.59
CA ASP A 40 26.03 86.63 4.57
C ASP A 40 25.77 88.10 4.20
N ALA A 41 24.92 88.34 3.20
CA ALA A 41 24.58 89.69 2.74
C ALA A 41 23.90 90.55 3.82
N ALA A 42 23.31 89.94 4.85
CA ALA A 42 22.70 90.61 5.98
C ALA A 42 23.67 90.81 7.15
N GLY A 43 24.93 90.37 7.02
CA GLY A 43 25.96 90.51 8.05
C GLY A 43 26.05 89.34 9.04
N ASN A 44 25.26 88.28 8.90
CA ASN A 44 25.25 87.16 9.83
C ASN A 44 26.42 86.20 9.57
N THR A 45 27.03 85.70 10.64
CA THR A 45 28.15 84.74 10.59
C THR A 45 27.77 83.33 11.05
N THR A 46 26.53 83.12 11.49
CA THR A 46 26.03 81.84 12.04
C THR A 46 24.76 81.30 11.36
N GLY A 47 24.11 82.11 10.51
CA GLY A 47 22.80 81.78 9.92
C GLY A 47 22.82 80.73 8.80
N GLY A 48 23.99 80.30 8.33
CA GLY A 48 24.11 79.26 7.29
C GLY A 48 23.64 79.68 5.88
N ASN A 49 23.40 80.97 5.64
CA ASN A 49 22.84 81.47 4.39
C ASN A 49 23.85 81.57 3.23
N SER A 50 25.15 81.54 3.52
CA SER A 50 26.20 81.65 2.50
C SER A 50 26.39 80.33 1.74
N ILE A 51 26.33 80.39 0.40
CA ILE A 51 26.65 79.25 -0.47
C ILE A 51 28.05 79.46 -1.05
N VAL A 52 28.93 78.47 -0.87
CA VAL A 52 30.24 78.43 -1.55
C VAL A 52 30.07 77.67 -2.86
N ASN A 53 30.07 78.39 -3.98
CA ASN A 53 30.01 77.80 -5.31
C ASN A 53 31.43 77.55 -5.87
N ASN A 54 31.50 76.74 -6.94
CA ASN A 54 32.75 76.42 -7.65
C ASN A 54 33.78 75.68 -6.78
N VAL A 55 33.31 74.88 -5.82
CA VAL A 55 34.12 73.95 -5.04
C VAL A 55 34.54 72.79 -5.95
N GLY A 56 35.86 72.67 -6.18
CA GLY A 56 36.43 71.56 -6.93
C GLY A 56 36.18 70.21 -6.25
N SER A 57 36.11 69.13 -7.02
CA SER A 57 35.94 67.81 -6.45
C SER A 57 37.21 67.37 -5.72
N ALA A 58 37.09 67.03 -4.45
CA ALA A 58 38.19 66.44 -3.67
C ALA A 58 38.40 64.95 -4.03
N ILE A 59 37.31 64.28 -4.40
CA ILE A 59 37.22 62.84 -4.66
C ILE A 59 37.63 62.51 -6.10
N ASP A 60 37.01 63.15 -7.08
CA ASP A 60 37.23 62.92 -8.50
C ASP A 60 37.63 64.20 -9.23
N LYS A 61 38.92 64.53 -9.13
CA LYS A 61 39.49 65.75 -9.72
C LYS A 61 39.30 65.85 -11.23
N THR A 62 39.18 64.72 -11.94
CA THR A 62 38.92 64.69 -13.39
C THR A 62 37.43 64.88 -13.71
N GLY A 63 36.54 64.66 -12.73
CA GLY A 63 35.11 64.89 -12.84
C GLY A 63 34.38 63.94 -13.79
N THR A 64 34.93 62.76 -14.06
CA THR A 64 34.45 61.80 -15.06
C THR A 64 34.05 60.44 -14.48
N SER A 65 34.39 60.13 -13.23
CA SER A 65 34.13 58.84 -12.61
C SER A 65 32.70 58.72 -12.09
N THR A 66 32.15 57.52 -12.21
CA THR A 66 30.81 57.12 -11.74
C THR A 66 30.86 55.68 -11.20
N GLY A 67 29.78 55.24 -10.52
CA GLY A 67 29.65 53.85 -10.06
C GLY A 67 30.77 53.40 -9.12
N ASP A 68 31.18 52.14 -9.22
CA ASP A 68 32.24 51.56 -8.38
C ASP A 68 33.57 52.32 -8.52
N THR A 69 33.90 52.83 -9.71
CA THR A 69 35.12 53.63 -9.92
C THR A 69 35.10 54.91 -9.08
N PHE A 70 33.93 55.54 -8.91
CA PHE A 70 33.81 56.70 -8.03
C PHE A 70 33.94 56.31 -6.56
N LEU A 71 33.39 55.16 -6.14
CA LEU A 71 33.53 54.66 -4.77
C LEU A 71 34.98 54.33 -4.41
N THR A 72 35.77 53.79 -5.34
CA THR A 72 37.22 53.59 -5.13
C THR A 72 37.92 54.93 -4.91
N LYS A 73 37.63 55.95 -5.73
CA LYS A 73 38.21 57.29 -5.55
C LYS A 73 37.79 57.95 -4.23
N LEU A 74 36.56 57.69 -3.78
CA LEU A 74 36.07 58.16 -2.48
C LEU A 74 36.89 57.55 -1.33
N ASP A 75 37.18 56.25 -1.39
CA ASP A 75 38.01 55.55 -0.41
C ASP A 75 39.44 56.11 -0.37
N ASP A 76 40.04 56.33 -1.55
CA ASP A 76 41.36 56.97 -1.67
C ASP A 76 41.36 58.38 -1.07
N ALA A 77 40.34 59.18 -1.38
CA ALA A 77 40.21 60.55 -0.90
C ALA A 77 39.98 60.63 0.61
N ALA A 78 39.31 59.63 1.21
CA ALA A 78 39.15 59.53 2.66
C ALA A 78 40.50 59.36 3.37
N THR A 79 41.51 58.83 2.69
CA THR A 79 42.88 58.72 3.22
C THR A 79 43.74 59.91 2.84
N ALA A 80 43.73 60.33 1.57
CA ALA A 80 44.62 61.36 1.06
C ALA A 80 44.20 62.79 1.46
N THR A 81 42.90 63.04 1.54
CA THR A 81 42.32 64.36 1.82
C THR A 81 41.09 64.27 2.74
N PRO A 82 41.21 63.67 3.95
CA PRO A 82 40.08 63.39 4.85
C PRO A 82 39.26 64.62 5.25
N ASN A 83 39.90 65.79 5.26
CA ASN A 83 39.31 67.04 5.73
C ASN A 83 38.93 68.00 4.59
N ALA A 84 39.00 67.55 3.33
CA ALA A 84 38.62 68.38 2.19
C ALA A 84 37.09 68.52 2.09
N ALA A 85 36.64 69.68 1.60
CA ALA A 85 35.24 69.88 1.26
C ALA A 85 34.85 69.07 0.01
N VAL A 86 33.63 68.56 -0.02
CA VAL A 86 33.03 67.89 -1.19
C VAL A 86 31.93 68.76 -1.79
N ASN A 87 31.74 68.67 -3.10
CA ASN A 87 30.67 69.41 -3.78
C ASN A 87 29.41 68.53 -3.98
N VAL A 88 28.34 69.14 -4.47
CA VAL A 88 27.06 68.44 -4.70
C VAL A 88 27.18 67.32 -5.74
N LYS A 89 28.05 67.47 -6.74
CA LYS A 89 28.28 66.45 -7.76
C LYS A 89 28.92 65.21 -7.14
N ASP A 90 29.88 65.38 -6.24
CA ASP A 90 30.49 64.28 -5.50
C ASP A 90 29.45 63.54 -4.66
N LEU A 91 28.62 64.30 -3.93
CA LEU A 91 27.55 63.72 -3.13
C LEU A 91 26.54 62.93 -4.00
N LYS A 92 26.16 63.49 -5.16
CA LYS A 92 25.24 62.83 -6.10
C LYS A 92 25.87 61.56 -6.69
N ASN A 93 27.14 61.60 -7.06
CA ASN A 93 27.85 60.44 -7.58
C ASN A 93 27.98 59.33 -6.53
N THR A 94 28.28 59.67 -5.27
CA THR A 94 28.24 58.72 -4.15
C THR A 94 26.86 58.07 -4.02
N SER A 95 25.80 58.88 -4.02
CA SER A 95 24.42 58.38 -3.93
C SER A 95 24.08 57.43 -5.09
N ASP A 96 24.39 57.82 -6.33
CA ASP A 96 24.09 57.02 -7.52
C ASP A 96 24.88 55.70 -7.53
N ALA A 97 26.14 55.75 -7.12
CA ALA A 97 26.97 54.56 -7.05
C ALA A 97 26.45 53.56 -6.00
N ILE A 98 26.07 54.03 -4.80
CA ILE A 98 25.52 53.15 -3.75
C ILE A 98 24.18 52.55 -4.19
N ILE A 99 23.28 53.36 -4.77
CA ILE A 99 21.99 52.88 -5.29
C ILE A 99 22.21 51.86 -6.41
N GLY A 100 23.16 52.13 -7.31
CA GLY A 100 23.50 51.27 -8.44
C GLY A 100 24.15 49.94 -8.04
N LYS A 101 24.97 49.93 -7.00
CA LYS A 101 25.66 48.73 -6.51
C LYS A 101 24.69 47.68 -6.00
N GLY A 102 23.71 48.10 -5.19
CA GLY A 102 22.57 47.27 -4.77
C GLY A 102 22.96 45.91 -4.14
N LEU A 103 22.00 44.99 -4.14
CA LEU A 103 22.20 43.58 -3.78
C LEU A 103 22.12 42.71 -5.04
N LYS A 104 23.06 41.78 -5.19
CA LYS A 104 23.10 40.83 -6.31
C LYS A 104 22.47 39.50 -5.91
N PHE A 105 21.56 38.99 -6.74
CA PHE A 105 20.90 37.70 -6.58
C PHE A 105 21.21 36.82 -7.78
N ASP A 106 21.49 35.55 -7.55
CA ASP A 106 21.65 34.56 -8.60
C ASP A 106 20.81 33.32 -8.28
N ALA A 107 20.53 32.53 -9.30
CA ALA A 107 19.78 31.28 -9.20
C ALA A 107 20.44 30.23 -10.10
N ASN A 108 19.91 29.00 -10.09
CA ASN A 108 20.41 27.94 -10.96
C ASN A 108 20.34 28.32 -12.45
N GLU A 109 19.41 29.20 -12.82
CA GLU A 109 19.19 29.70 -14.18
C GLU A 109 18.91 31.20 -14.17
N GLY A 110 19.13 31.88 -15.31
CA GLY A 110 18.85 33.31 -15.49
C GLY A 110 20.00 34.26 -15.13
N GLY A 111 21.00 33.77 -14.39
CA GLY A 111 22.23 34.48 -14.02
C GLY A 111 22.01 35.66 -13.07
N GLU A 112 23.13 36.22 -12.60
CA GLU A 112 23.13 37.33 -11.63
C GLU A 112 22.23 38.51 -12.04
N LYS A 113 21.46 39.02 -11.08
CA LYS A 113 20.63 40.23 -11.17
C LYS A 113 20.96 41.18 -10.03
N THR A 114 21.20 42.45 -10.36
CA THR A 114 21.35 43.53 -9.37
C THR A 114 20.01 44.16 -9.03
N ASN A 115 19.59 44.03 -7.79
CA ASN A 115 18.48 44.77 -7.20
C ASN A 115 19.02 46.05 -6.56
N LYS A 116 18.69 47.21 -7.14
CA LYS A 116 19.14 48.53 -6.67
C LYS A 116 18.61 48.80 -5.26
N LEU A 117 19.34 49.61 -4.49
CA LEU A 117 18.86 49.98 -3.15
C LEU A 117 17.48 50.66 -3.25
N GLY A 118 16.52 50.17 -2.45
CA GLY A 118 15.13 50.62 -2.48
C GLY A 118 14.22 49.90 -3.49
N SER A 119 14.73 48.94 -4.27
CA SER A 119 13.90 48.08 -5.12
C SER A 119 13.23 46.94 -4.35
N LYS A 120 12.15 46.38 -4.91
CA LYS A 120 11.43 45.23 -4.35
C LYS A 120 11.91 43.92 -4.98
N VAL A 121 12.27 42.95 -4.15
CA VAL A 121 12.46 41.55 -4.55
C VAL A 121 11.19 40.77 -4.23
N THR A 122 10.73 39.95 -5.17
CA THR A 122 9.61 39.03 -4.95
C THR A 122 10.12 37.61 -5.08
N VAL A 123 9.96 36.80 -4.04
CA VAL A 123 10.31 35.37 -4.05
C VAL A 123 9.01 34.57 -4.01
N GLN A 124 8.71 33.94 -5.14
CA GLN A 124 7.49 33.17 -5.35
C GLN A 124 7.87 31.82 -5.96
N GLY A 125 7.09 30.78 -5.66
CA GLY A 125 7.29 29.47 -6.27
C GLY A 125 7.08 29.53 -7.78
N THR A 126 8.11 29.18 -8.56
CA THR A 126 8.01 29.06 -10.02
C THR A 126 8.79 27.89 -10.59
N GLY A 127 8.33 27.34 -11.74
CA GLY A 127 8.99 26.23 -12.45
C GLY A 127 9.46 26.58 -13.87
N THR A 128 10.27 25.70 -14.48
CA THR A 128 10.95 25.88 -15.79
C THR A 128 10.01 25.77 -17.00
N LEU A 129 9.48 26.91 -17.45
CA LEU A 129 8.53 26.99 -18.56
C LEU A 129 9.01 26.34 -19.88
N THR A 130 8.23 25.40 -20.41
CA THR A 130 8.45 24.90 -21.78
C THR A 130 8.21 26.01 -22.80
N ALA A 131 9.07 26.11 -23.81
CA ALA A 131 8.98 27.15 -24.83
C ALA A 131 7.60 27.16 -25.52
N GLY A 132 6.94 28.32 -25.50
CA GLY A 132 5.65 28.55 -26.18
C GLY A 132 4.40 28.22 -25.35
N LYS A 133 4.53 27.84 -24.08
CA LYS A 133 3.39 27.64 -23.16
C LYS A 133 3.23 28.82 -22.21
N ALA A 134 2.00 29.11 -21.78
CA ALA A 134 1.80 30.09 -20.73
C ALA A 134 2.17 29.47 -19.38
N TYR A 135 2.71 30.28 -18.49
CA TYR A 135 3.20 29.86 -17.18
C TYR A 135 2.13 29.15 -16.31
N ALA A 136 0.87 29.59 -16.43
CA ALA A 136 -0.27 28.99 -15.71
C ALA A 136 -0.71 27.62 -16.27
N ASP A 137 -0.28 27.26 -17.48
CA ASP A 137 -0.69 26.01 -18.14
C ASP A 137 0.18 24.81 -17.67
N GLU A 138 1.37 25.07 -17.12
CA GLU A 138 2.32 24.04 -16.69
C GLU A 138 2.56 24.00 -15.18
N TYR A 139 2.36 25.11 -14.46
CA TYR A 139 2.70 25.21 -13.05
C TYR A 139 1.56 25.65 -12.16
N ASN A 140 1.30 24.84 -11.12
CA ASN A 140 0.51 25.28 -9.99
C ASN A 140 1.40 25.97 -8.94
N THR A 141 1.43 27.30 -9.00
CA THR A 141 2.16 28.15 -8.03
C THR A 141 1.63 28.09 -6.60
N ALA A 142 0.47 27.49 -6.38
CA ALA A 142 -0.04 27.30 -5.02
C ALA A 142 0.74 26.24 -4.24
N ASN A 143 1.46 25.33 -4.92
CA ASN A 143 2.14 24.19 -4.29
C ASN A 143 3.49 24.54 -3.64
N ILE A 144 4.16 25.62 -4.05
CA ILE A 144 5.38 26.11 -3.41
C ILE A 144 5.04 27.41 -2.67
N ARG A 145 5.20 27.41 -1.35
CA ARG A 145 4.85 28.52 -0.47
C ARG A 145 6.11 29.15 0.07
N THR A 146 6.16 30.47 0.04
CA THR A 146 7.23 31.27 0.63
C THR A 146 6.68 32.06 1.82
N ASN A 147 7.46 32.14 2.90
CA ASN A 147 7.16 32.98 4.06
C ASN A 147 8.40 33.81 4.40
N ILE A 148 8.21 35.08 4.69
CA ILE A 148 9.29 36.01 5.00
C ILE A 148 9.15 36.48 6.44
N GLU A 149 10.25 36.34 7.20
CA GLU A 149 10.35 36.78 8.58
C GLU A 149 11.59 37.64 8.73
N GLN A 150 11.53 38.63 9.62
CA GLN A 150 12.67 39.47 9.95
C GLN A 150 12.88 39.46 11.46
N GLY A 151 14.11 39.13 11.87
CA GLY A 151 14.53 39.15 13.25
C GLY A 151 14.72 40.58 13.77
N THR A 152 14.83 40.72 15.10
CA THR A 152 15.10 42.02 15.74
C THR A 152 16.51 42.57 15.46
N ASP A 153 17.41 41.74 14.96
CA ASP A 153 18.75 42.10 14.48
C ASP A 153 18.76 42.64 13.03
N GLY A 154 17.59 42.67 12.38
CA GLY A 154 17.42 43.11 10.99
C GLY A 154 17.65 42.01 9.94
N ASN A 155 18.08 40.80 10.35
CA ASN A 155 18.30 39.69 9.42
C ASN A 155 16.96 39.14 8.91
N THR A 156 16.91 38.89 7.60
CA THR A 156 15.71 38.36 6.92
C THR A 156 15.90 36.88 6.64
N THR A 157 14.89 36.06 6.96
CA THR A 157 14.82 34.66 6.58
C THR A 157 13.64 34.45 5.63
N ILE A 158 13.91 33.75 4.52
CA ILE A 158 12.89 33.33 3.56
C ILE A 158 12.73 31.83 3.69
N ASN A 159 11.62 31.41 4.28
CA ASN A 159 11.25 30.01 4.38
C ASN A 159 10.56 29.59 3.08
N VAL A 160 11.00 28.46 2.50
CA VAL A 160 10.40 27.87 1.30
C VAL A 160 9.90 26.48 1.67
N GLY A 161 8.63 26.19 1.39
CA GLY A 161 8.00 24.91 1.72
C GLY A 161 6.98 24.48 0.67
N LEU A 162 6.56 23.21 0.78
CA LEU A 162 5.45 22.67 -0.01
C LEU A 162 4.11 23.00 0.64
N ALA A 163 3.07 23.18 -0.17
CA ALA A 163 1.71 23.28 0.31
C ALA A 163 1.32 21.99 1.04
N LYS A 164 0.55 22.14 2.13
CA LYS A 164 0.07 20.99 2.92
C LYS A 164 -0.77 20.02 2.09
N ALA A 165 -1.50 20.53 1.09
CA ALA A 165 -2.18 19.74 0.08
C ALA A 165 -1.64 20.16 -1.28
N LEU A 166 -0.99 19.22 -1.97
CA LEU A 166 -0.55 19.42 -3.35
C LEU A 166 -1.74 19.25 -4.29
N LYS A 167 -1.91 20.18 -5.23
CA LYS A 167 -2.98 20.17 -6.23
C LYS A 167 -2.39 20.10 -7.64
N ASP A 168 -3.18 19.57 -8.57
CA ASP A 168 -2.82 19.52 -10.00
C ASP A 168 -1.45 18.87 -10.24
N ILE A 169 -1.13 17.83 -9.47
CA ILE A 169 0.05 17.00 -9.68
C ILE A 169 -0.33 15.88 -10.66
N ASN A 170 0.19 15.93 -11.87
CA ASN A 170 -0.09 14.92 -12.89
C ASN A 170 0.60 13.58 -12.59
N SER A 171 1.86 13.61 -12.13
CA SER A 171 2.63 12.40 -11.84
C SER A 171 3.77 12.64 -10.85
N ILE A 172 4.19 11.55 -10.20
CA ILE A 172 5.43 11.45 -9.43
C ILE A 172 6.24 10.31 -10.06
N SER A 173 7.45 10.58 -10.52
CA SER A 173 8.28 9.59 -11.22
C SER A 173 9.71 9.53 -10.69
N ASN A 174 10.34 8.37 -10.85
CA ASN A 174 11.75 8.15 -10.59
C ASN A 174 12.34 7.27 -11.69
N GLY A 175 12.78 7.90 -12.78
CA GLY A 175 13.21 7.19 -13.98
C GLY A 175 12.05 6.45 -14.66
N GLY A 176 12.18 5.13 -14.81
CA GLY A 176 11.19 4.29 -15.51
C GLY A 176 9.91 3.98 -14.73
N SER A 177 9.86 4.29 -13.42
CA SER A 177 8.69 4.04 -12.57
C SER A 177 7.94 5.32 -12.24
N SER A 178 6.61 5.26 -12.20
CA SER A 178 5.77 6.42 -11.88
C SER A 178 4.45 6.05 -11.21
N ILE A 179 3.91 7.03 -10.49
CA ILE A 179 2.52 7.07 -10.03
C ILE A 179 1.85 8.26 -10.73
N THR A 180 0.80 7.99 -11.48
CA THR A 180 -0.04 9.01 -12.12
C THR A 180 -1.34 9.12 -11.34
N ILE A 181 -1.71 10.35 -10.98
CA ILE A 181 -2.99 10.67 -10.34
C ILE A 181 -3.81 11.44 -11.37
N SER A 182 -4.91 10.83 -11.83
CA SER A 182 -5.75 11.40 -12.87
C SER A 182 -6.92 12.13 -12.25
N ASP A 183 -7.28 13.30 -12.81
CA ASP A 183 -8.58 13.89 -12.55
C ASP A 183 -9.64 13.08 -13.31
N VAL A 184 -10.31 12.19 -12.59
CA VAL A 184 -11.29 11.26 -13.16
C VAL A 184 -12.69 11.72 -12.76
N PRO A 185 -13.53 12.15 -13.73
CA PRO A 185 -14.91 12.51 -13.47
C PRO A 185 -15.69 11.36 -12.82
N ALA A 186 -16.68 11.69 -12.00
CA ALA A 186 -17.54 10.69 -11.39
C ALA A 186 -18.20 9.79 -12.46
N GLY A 187 -18.02 8.47 -12.31
CA GLY A 187 -18.56 7.47 -13.24
C GLY A 187 -17.68 7.14 -14.46
N ALA A 188 -16.51 7.76 -14.60
CA ALA A 188 -15.55 7.37 -15.63
C ALA A 188 -14.85 6.04 -15.27
N THR A 189 -14.47 5.28 -16.31
CA THR A 189 -13.82 3.96 -16.18
C THR A 189 -12.29 4.04 -16.17
N THR A 190 -11.72 5.21 -16.44
CA THR A 190 -10.28 5.46 -16.35
C THR A 190 -9.83 5.34 -14.89
N PRO A 191 -8.73 4.60 -14.60
CA PRO A 191 -8.22 4.51 -13.24
C PRO A 191 -7.86 5.88 -12.67
N ALA A 192 -8.32 6.16 -11.44
CA ALA A 192 -7.94 7.36 -10.70
C ALA A 192 -6.43 7.39 -10.38
N VAL A 193 -5.84 6.20 -10.19
CA VAL A 193 -4.40 6.03 -9.94
C VAL A 193 -3.87 4.95 -10.86
N THR A 194 -2.75 5.25 -11.52
CA THR A 194 -2.01 4.28 -12.34
C THR A 194 -0.58 4.19 -11.82
N ILE A 195 -0.09 2.96 -11.66
CA ILE A 195 1.31 2.67 -11.33
C ILE A 195 1.96 2.07 -12.57
N SER A 196 3.10 2.63 -12.98
CA SER A 196 3.86 2.17 -14.14
C SER A 196 5.31 1.87 -13.77
N GLY A 197 5.94 1.00 -14.58
CA GLY A 197 7.35 0.63 -14.41
C GLY A 197 7.62 -0.44 -13.35
N GLY A 198 6.61 -1.22 -12.93
CA GLY A 198 6.78 -2.34 -12.01
C GLY A 198 5.48 -2.82 -11.36
N ASN A 199 5.61 -3.79 -10.45
CA ASN A 199 4.49 -4.30 -9.64
C ASN A 199 4.20 -3.39 -8.44
N LEU A 200 2.95 -3.34 -8.00
CA LEU A 200 2.59 -2.81 -6.69
C LEU A 200 2.92 -3.84 -5.61
N SER A 201 3.83 -3.48 -4.69
CA SER A 201 4.05 -4.28 -3.49
C SER A 201 3.12 -3.84 -2.36
N MET A 202 2.47 -4.81 -1.71
CA MET A 202 1.64 -4.55 -0.52
C MET A 202 2.41 -4.74 0.79
N GLY A 203 3.72 -4.97 0.74
CA GLY A 203 4.55 -5.21 1.93
C GLY A 203 5.99 -5.57 1.58
N ASP A 204 6.69 -6.18 2.54
CA ASP A 204 8.06 -6.67 2.37
C ASP A 204 8.16 -8.20 2.29
N GLY A 205 7.01 -8.90 2.24
CA GLY A 205 6.93 -10.35 2.24
C GLY A 205 6.77 -10.95 3.64
N THR A 206 7.20 -10.26 4.69
CA THR A 206 7.04 -10.66 6.10
C THR A 206 5.91 -9.90 6.80
N THR A 207 5.79 -8.61 6.51
CA THR A 207 4.70 -7.74 6.93
C THR A 207 3.99 -7.22 5.70
N ASN A 208 2.77 -7.71 5.47
CA ASN A 208 1.99 -7.42 4.28
C ASN A 208 0.65 -6.77 4.64
N ASN A 209 0.25 -5.78 3.85
CA ASN A 209 -1.03 -5.11 3.96
C ASN A 209 -2.13 -5.89 3.24
N LYS A 210 -3.36 -5.80 3.76
CA LYS A 210 -4.56 -6.33 3.10
C LYS A 210 -5.08 -5.32 2.08
N ILE A 211 -5.61 -5.82 0.97
CA ILE A 211 -6.52 -5.05 0.11
C ILE A 211 -7.92 -5.20 0.70
N VAL A 212 -8.44 -4.14 1.30
CA VAL A 212 -9.77 -4.09 1.94
C VAL A 212 -10.77 -3.34 1.06
N ASN A 213 -12.07 -3.53 1.31
CA ASN A 213 -13.16 -2.92 0.53
C ASN A 213 -13.14 -3.28 -0.96
N LEU A 214 -12.59 -4.45 -1.30
CA LEU A 214 -12.66 -4.99 -2.65
C LEU A 214 -14.10 -5.45 -2.94
N ALA A 215 -14.78 -4.73 -3.82
CA ALA A 215 -16.10 -5.12 -4.31
C ALA A 215 -16.02 -6.50 -5.00
N PRO A 216 -17.12 -7.28 -5.04
CA PRO A 216 -17.14 -8.52 -5.80
C PRO A 216 -16.81 -8.26 -7.27
N GLY A 217 -15.83 -8.98 -7.81
CA GLY A 217 -15.51 -8.91 -9.23
C GLY A 217 -16.65 -9.46 -10.09
N THR A 218 -16.95 -8.79 -11.20
CA THR A 218 -17.99 -9.20 -12.16
C THR A 218 -17.41 -9.57 -13.51
N ASP A 219 -16.29 -8.95 -13.90
CA ASP A 219 -15.61 -9.20 -15.16
C ASP A 219 -14.43 -10.16 -14.98
N GLY A 220 -13.99 -10.79 -16.08
CA GLY A 220 -12.89 -11.77 -16.06
C GLY A 220 -11.52 -11.20 -15.68
N THR A 221 -11.37 -9.87 -15.66
CA THR A 221 -10.15 -9.16 -15.25
C THR A 221 -10.19 -8.64 -13.82
N ASP A 222 -11.32 -8.78 -13.12
CA ASP A 222 -11.48 -8.29 -11.76
C ASP A 222 -10.80 -9.22 -10.75
N ALA A 223 -10.31 -8.63 -9.65
CA ALA A 223 -9.89 -9.42 -8.51
C ALA A 223 -11.11 -9.99 -7.77
N VAL A 224 -10.97 -11.23 -7.27
CA VAL A 224 -12.01 -11.87 -6.44
C VAL A 224 -11.80 -11.55 -4.96
N ASN A 225 -12.88 -11.25 -4.25
CA ASN A 225 -12.82 -11.10 -2.80
C ASN A 225 -13.08 -12.42 -2.06
N LEU A 226 -12.84 -12.43 -0.73
CA LEU A 226 -12.98 -13.63 0.09
C LEU A 226 -14.40 -14.21 0.08
N ASN A 227 -15.43 -13.38 -0.04
CA ASN A 227 -16.82 -13.86 -0.08
C ASN A 227 -17.10 -14.63 -1.37
N GLN A 228 -16.59 -14.16 -2.51
CA GLN A 228 -16.68 -14.88 -3.78
C GLN A 228 -15.95 -16.23 -3.67
N LEU A 229 -14.72 -16.23 -3.14
CA LEU A 229 -13.95 -17.46 -2.95
C LEU A 229 -14.69 -18.47 -2.05
N LYS A 230 -15.31 -18.01 -0.96
CA LYS A 230 -16.11 -18.84 -0.05
C LYS A 230 -17.41 -19.34 -0.69
N GLY A 231 -18.03 -18.53 -1.56
CA GLY A 231 -19.24 -18.87 -2.30
C GLY A 231 -19.00 -19.89 -3.42
N MET A 232 -17.78 -19.98 -3.94
CA MET A 232 -17.37 -20.96 -4.97
C MET A 232 -17.16 -22.38 -4.43
N ARG A 233 -17.33 -22.62 -3.13
CA ARG A 233 -17.12 -23.94 -2.54
C ARG A 233 -18.13 -24.96 -3.06
N THR A 234 -17.63 -26.12 -3.47
CA THR A 234 -18.46 -27.24 -3.95
C THR A 234 -19.38 -27.74 -2.84
N VAL A 235 -20.66 -27.96 -3.16
CA VAL A 235 -21.63 -28.58 -2.26
C VAL A 235 -21.76 -30.06 -2.63
N VAL A 236 -21.59 -30.95 -1.65
CA VAL A 236 -21.72 -32.40 -1.82
C VAL A 236 -22.81 -32.90 -0.88
N THR A 237 -23.79 -33.63 -1.43
CA THR A 237 -24.95 -34.13 -0.67
C THR A 237 -25.22 -35.60 -0.98
N SER A 238 -25.45 -36.42 0.04
CA SER A 238 -26.05 -37.76 -0.08
C SER A 238 -27.45 -37.71 0.53
N THR A 239 -28.45 -37.49 -0.32
CA THR A 239 -29.85 -37.30 0.10
C THR A 239 -30.43 -38.56 0.72
N ASP A 240 -30.05 -39.74 0.21
CA ASP A 240 -30.48 -41.07 0.66
C ASP A 240 -29.70 -41.57 1.88
N LYS A 241 -28.68 -40.83 2.33
CA LYS A 241 -27.78 -41.18 3.44
C LYS A 241 -27.03 -42.50 3.25
N SER A 242 -26.92 -43.00 2.02
CA SER A 242 -26.08 -44.17 1.70
C SER A 242 -24.59 -43.86 1.86
N VAL A 243 -24.22 -42.58 1.78
CA VAL A 243 -22.88 -42.07 2.07
C VAL A 243 -22.99 -40.97 3.13
N THR A 244 -22.28 -41.12 4.24
CA THR A 244 -22.07 -40.01 5.16
C THR A 244 -20.97 -39.12 4.59
N VAL A 245 -21.28 -37.83 4.43
CA VAL A 245 -20.33 -36.80 3.98
C VAL A 245 -20.04 -35.90 5.17
N THR A 246 -18.80 -35.90 5.64
CA THR A 246 -18.36 -35.01 6.72
C THR A 246 -17.41 -33.98 6.15
N SER A 247 -17.76 -32.70 6.23
CA SER A 247 -16.88 -31.59 5.82
C SER A 247 -16.01 -31.13 6.98
N ASN A 248 -14.74 -30.86 6.73
CA ASN A 248 -13.83 -30.22 7.67
C ASN A 248 -13.14 -29.03 6.99
N GLU A 249 -13.22 -27.83 7.57
CA GLU A 249 -12.54 -26.62 7.06
C GLU A 249 -11.33 -26.30 7.93
N ASN A 250 -10.15 -26.23 7.31
CA ASN A 250 -8.98 -25.69 7.96
C ASN A 250 -9.12 -24.16 8.06
N SER A 251 -9.35 -23.63 9.26
CA SER A 251 -9.58 -22.20 9.48
C SER A 251 -8.39 -21.31 9.12
N THR A 252 -7.18 -21.85 9.02
CA THR A 252 -5.96 -21.12 8.64
C THR A 252 -5.81 -21.01 7.13
N THR A 253 -6.05 -22.10 6.38
CA THR A 253 -5.85 -22.13 4.93
C THR A 253 -7.14 -21.95 4.13
N GLY A 254 -8.31 -22.09 4.76
CA GLY A 254 -9.61 -22.14 4.10
C GLY A 254 -9.87 -23.42 3.29
N GLN A 255 -8.95 -24.39 3.32
CA GLN A 255 -9.10 -25.66 2.62
C GLN A 255 -10.24 -26.47 3.27
N VAL A 256 -11.17 -26.95 2.45
CA VAL A 256 -12.24 -27.87 2.86
C VAL A 256 -11.88 -29.27 2.40
N THR A 257 -11.87 -30.23 3.32
CA THR A 257 -11.76 -31.65 3.01
C THR A 257 -13.10 -32.34 3.26
N TYR A 258 -13.40 -33.34 2.43
CA TYR A 258 -14.59 -34.17 2.56
C TYR A 258 -14.16 -35.59 2.90
N ASP A 259 -14.59 -36.06 4.07
CA ASP A 259 -14.48 -37.45 4.45
C ASP A 259 -15.77 -38.19 4.05
N LEU A 260 -15.62 -39.25 3.25
CA LEU A 260 -16.72 -40.02 2.70
C LEU A 260 -16.73 -41.41 3.31
N LYS A 261 -17.85 -41.77 3.92
CA LYS A 261 -18.07 -43.11 4.45
C LYS A 261 -19.33 -43.72 3.85
N VAL A 262 -19.20 -44.86 3.19
CA VAL A 262 -20.35 -45.64 2.73
C VAL A 262 -21.00 -46.34 3.94
N ALA A 263 -22.32 -46.19 4.08
CA ALA A 263 -23.08 -46.85 5.13
C ALA A 263 -23.18 -48.35 4.85
N THR A 264 -22.50 -49.18 5.63
CA THR A 264 -22.58 -50.65 5.51
C THR A 264 -23.76 -51.26 6.27
N THR A 265 -24.67 -50.42 6.77
CA THR A 265 -25.89 -50.81 7.51
C THR A 265 -27.04 -49.88 7.12
N GLY A 266 -28.25 -50.42 6.98
CA GLY A 266 -29.49 -49.65 6.83
C GLY A 266 -30.00 -49.44 5.40
N THR A 267 -29.20 -48.85 4.51
CA THR A 267 -29.71 -48.37 3.19
C THR A 267 -29.14 -49.12 1.99
N VAL A 268 -27.93 -49.67 2.09
CA VAL A 268 -27.36 -50.50 1.02
C VAL A 268 -27.96 -51.89 1.16
N ALA A 269 -28.74 -52.34 0.17
CA ALA A 269 -29.41 -53.62 0.19
C ALA A 269 -28.40 -54.75 0.46
N LYS A 270 -28.56 -55.44 1.59
CA LYS A 270 -27.81 -56.67 1.90
C LYS A 270 -28.59 -57.84 1.33
N SER A 271 -27.93 -58.77 0.66
CA SER A 271 -28.54 -60.02 0.26
C SER A 271 -28.78 -60.88 1.50
N THR A 272 -30.01 -60.91 2.00
CA THR A 272 -30.45 -61.82 3.06
C THR A 272 -31.65 -62.61 2.58
N TRP A 273 -31.73 -63.89 2.91
CA TRP A 273 -32.89 -64.73 2.63
C TRP A 273 -33.14 -65.69 3.81
N ASN A 274 -34.41 -66.06 4.02
CA ASN A 274 -34.78 -67.00 5.08
C ASN A 274 -34.77 -68.43 4.55
N LEU A 275 -34.12 -69.34 5.27
CA LEU A 275 -34.22 -70.78 5.06
C LEU A 275 -35.28 -71.34 6.02
N ASN A 276 -36.30 -71.98 5.45
CA ASN A 276 -37.33 -72.70 6.19
C ASN A 276 -37.12 -74.21 6.04
N SER A 277 -37.07 -74.92 7.15
CA SER A 277 -36.96 -76.39 7.24
C SER A 277 -38.19 -76.96 7.95
N GLY A 278 -38.65 -78.13 7.52
CA GLY A 278 -39.84 -78.77 8.08
C GLY A 278 -40.14 -80.14 7.47
N VAL A 279 -41.26 -80.73 7.89
CA VAL A 279 -41.80 -81.98 7.34
C VAL A 279 -42.84 -81.70 6.25
N VAL A 280 -43.02 -82.64 5.32
CA VAL A 280 -44.02 -82.52 4.23
C VAL A 280 -45.44 -82.63 4.80
N SER A 281 -45.64 -83.55 5.74
CA SER A 281 -46.91 -83.71 6.45
C SER A 281 -46.70 -84.40 7.80
N ALA A 282 -47.78 -84.55 8.59
CA ALA A 282 -47.72 -85.26 9.88
C ALA A 282 -47.36 -86.76 9.75
N THR A 283 -47.47 -87.34 8.55
CA THR A 283 -47.17 -88.75 8.29
C THR A 283 -45.96 -88.96 7.39
N GLU A 284 -45.32 -87.89 6.91
CA GLU A 284 -44.21 -87.95 5.96
C GLU A 284 -43.02 -87.11 6.41
N GLY A 285 -41.89 -87.78 6.64
CA GLY A 285 -40.63 -87.17 7.04
C GLY A 285 -40.47 -87.02 8.56
N THR A 286 -39.30 -86.55 8.96
CA THR A 286 -38.97 -86.23 10.36
C THR A 286 -38.12 -84.99 10.38
N HIS A 287 -38.47 -84.02 11.22
CA HIS A 287 -37.71 -82.80 11.43
C HIS A 287 -37.38 -82.67 12.92
N ALA A 288 -36.15 -82.31 13.22
CA ALA A 288 -35.70 -81.98 14.56
C ALA A 288 -34.87 -80.69 14.48
N GLY A 289 -35.04 -79.81 15.47
CA GLY A 289 -34.36 -78.51 15.55
C GLY A 289 -35.25 -77.34 15.12
N ASP A 290 -34.61 -76.27 14.65
CA ASP A 290 -35.26 -75.00 14.31
C ASP A 290 -35.91 -75.02 12.92
N THR A 291 -37.01 -74.29 12.77
CA THR A 291 -37.84 -74.27 11.55
C THR A 291 -37.53 -73.12 10.59
N THR A 292 -36.85 -72.07 11.04
CA THR A 292 -36.57 -70.88 10.24
C THR A 292 -35.28 -70.22 10.68
N GLN A 293 -34.40 -69.92 9.73
CA GLN A 293 -33.18 -69.16 9.97
C GLN A 293 -33.02 -68.08 8.91
N ASN A 294 -32.79 -66.84 9.35
CA ASN A 294 -32.33 -65.78 8.46
C ASN A 294 -30.84 -65.98 8.17
N ILE A 295 -30.49 -66.13 6.89
CA ILE A 295 -29.11 -66.22 6.43
C ILE A 295 -28.65 -64.81 6.07
N ALA A 296 -27.89 -64.21 7.00
CA ALA A 296 -27.29 -62.90 6.80
C ALA A 296 -26.20 -62.94 5.73
N ASP A 297 -25.87 -61.77 5.19
CA ASP A 297 -24.77 -61.59 4.25
C ASP A 297 -23.46 -62.22 4.79
N THR A 298 -22.67 -62.79 3.88
CA THR A 298 -21.45 -63.56 4.14
C THR A 298 -21.59 -64.79 5.06
N LYS A 299 -22.80 -65.24 5.40
CA LYS A 299 -23.03 -66.49 6.15
C LYS A 299 -23.36 -67.66 5.22
N THR A 300 -23.16 -68.88 5.72
CA THR A 300 -23.29 -70.10 4.94
C THR A 300 -24.39 -71.01 5.48
N VAL A 301 -25.06 -71.73 4.59
CA VAL A 301 -25.88 -72.90 4.92
C VAL A 301 -25.04 -74.14 4.64
N THR A 302 -24.92 -75.05 5.60
CA THR A 302 -24.22 -76.33 5.40
C THR A 302 -25.24 -77.45 5.33
N MET A 303 -25.27 -78.16 4.21
CA MET A 303 -26.11 -79.33 4.00
C MET A 303 -25.28 -80.59 4.24
N GLN A 304 -25.64 -81.35 5.28
CA GLN A 304 -24.89 -82.54 5.69
C GLN A 304 -25.70 -83.80 5.39
N ALA A 305 -25.03 -84.82 4.87
CA ALA A 305 -25.62 -86.12 4.60
C ALA A 305 -25.50 -87.01 5.85
N GLY A 306 -26.61 -87.62 6.28
CA GLY A 306 -26.60 -88.67 7.31
C GLY A 306 -26.23 -90.04 6.73
N LYS A 307 -26.30 -91.10 7.54
CA LYS A 307 -26.15 -92.48 7.02
C LYS A 307 -27.24 -92.77 5.98
N ASN A 308 -26.88 -93.50 4.91
CA ASN A 308 -27.77 -93.91 3.81
C ASN A 308 -28.32 -92.76 2.95
N LEU A 309 -27.84 -91.53 3.15
CA LEU A 309 -28.23 -90.35 2.39
C LEU A 309 -26.98 -89.78 1.72
N THR A 310 -27.08 -89.53 0.43
CA THR A 310 -26.09 -88.75 -0.32
C THR A 310 -26.68 -87.36 -0.62
N VAL A 311 -25.89 -86.33 -0.34
CA VAL A 311 -26.19 -84.94 -0.72
C VAL A 311 -25.15 -84.51 -1.76
N THR A 312 -25.60 -84.19 -2.97
CA THR A 312 -24.73 -83.70 -4.04
C THR A 312 -25.02 -82.24 -4.31
N GLN A 313 -23.99 -81.38 -4.23
CA GLN A 313 -24.06 -80.00 -4.67
C GLN A 313 -23.28 -79.84 -5.98
N THR A 314 -23.89 -79.21 -6.97
CA THR A 314 -23.21 -78.73 -8.18
C THR A 314 -23.35 -77.22 -8.27
N ASN A 315 -22.27 -76.54 -8.66
CA ASN A 315 -22.24 -75.10 -8.82
C ASN A 315 -21.97 -74.76 -10.29
N ASP A 316 -22.70 -73.80 -10.84
CA ASP A 316 -22.45 -73.28 -12.19
C ASP A 316 -21.51 -72.05 -12.18
N THR A 317 -21.17 -71.55 -13.36
CA THR A 317 -20.30 -70.37 -13.51
C THR A 317 -21.02 -69.04 -13.26
N ALA A 318 -22.36 -69.04 -13.19
CA ALA A 318 -23.16 -67.87 -12.82
C ALA A 318 -23.31 -67.73 -11.30
N GLY A 319 -22.78 -68.68 -10.53
CA GLY A 319 -22.83 -68.68 -9.07
C GLY A 319 -24.10 -69.31 -8.49
N ASN A 320 -24.90 -70.01 -9.29
CA ASN A 320 -26.02 -70.80 -8.78
C ASN A 320 -25.53 -72.14 -8.26
N ALA A 321 -26.20 -72.64 -7.21
CA ALA A 321 -25.99 -73.97 -6.67
C ALA A 321 -27.26 -74.81 -6.85
N SER A 322 -27.10 -76.05 -7.32
CA SER A 322 -28.16 -77.06 -7.32
C SER A 322 -27.81 -78.14 -6.30
N VAL A 323 -28.79 -78.51 -5.46
CA VAL A 323 -28.62 -79.54 -4.44
C VAL A 323 -29.60 -80.67 -4.71
N ALA A 324 -29.07 -81.89 -4.82
CA ALA A 324 -29.85 -83.10 -4.97
C ALA A 324 -29.66 -84.02 -3.75
N TYR A 325 -30.78 -84.59 -3.29
CA TYR A 325 -30.82 -85.60 -2.25
C TYR A 325 -31.15 -86.94 -2.88
N SER A 326 -30.37 -87.97 -2.57
CA SER A 326 -30.62 -89.34 -3.02
C SER A 326 -30.33 -90.32 -1.89
N LEU A 327 -31.12 -91.39 -1.84
CA LEU A 327 -30.78 -92.54 -0.99
C LEU A 327 -29.58 -93.27 -1.59
N ASP A 328 -28.74 -93.82 -0.71
CA ASP A 328 -27.61 -94.63 -1.12
C ASP A 328 -28.11 -95.91 -1.80
N LYS A 329 -27.36 -96.41 -2.81
CA LYS A 329 -27.73 -97.65 -3.52
C LYS A 329 -27.82 -98.86 -2.57
N ASP A 330 -27.01 -98.85 -1.52
CA ASP A 330 -26.96 -99.89 -0.50
C ASP A 330 -27.32 -99.27 0.85
N ILE A 331 -28.51 -99.60 1.34
CA ILE A 331 -29.03 -99.09 2.61
C ILE A 331 -28.52 -99.95 3.76
N SER A 332 -27.71 -99.36 4.65
CA SER A 332 -27.20 -100.01 5.85
C SER A 332 -28.10 -99.71 7.05
N VAL A 333 -28.92 -100.68 7.44
CA VAL A 333 -29.82 -100.59 8.60
C VAL A 333 -29.60 -101.78 9.54
N GLU A 334 -29.83 -101.57 10.83
CA GLU A 334 -29.64 -102.60 11.85
C GLU A 334 -30.76 -103.65 11.85
N ASN A 335 -32.01 -103.23 11.59
CA ASN A 335 -33.16 -104.12 11.52
C ASN A 335 -34.08 -103.69 10.37
N ILE A 336 -34.68 -104.67 9.67
CA ILE A 336 -35.75 -104.46 8.68
C ILE A 336 -37.02 -105.09 9.25
N THR A 337 -38.07 -104.29 9.47
CA THR A 337 -39.40 -104.78 9.88
C THR A 337 -40.34 -104.69 8.69
N VAL A 338 -40.84 -105.84 8.23
CA VAL A 338 -41.83 -105.91 7.16
C VAL A 338 -43.20 -106.15 7.79
N THR A 339 -44.13 -105.22 7.65
CA THR A 339 -45.51 -105.35 8.15
C THR A 339 -46.43 -105.76 7.01
N GLY A 340 -46.85 -107.03 6.99
CA GLY A 340 -47.83 -107.58 6.05
C GLY A 340 -48.72 -108.61 6.74
N GLN A 341 -49.90 -108.91 6.17
CA GLN A 341 -50.69 -110.06 6.65
C GLN A 341 -49.87 -111.34 6.46
N ASN A 342 -49.94 -112.25 7.43
CA ASN A 342 -49.29 -113.56 7.35
C ASN A 342 -49.66 -114.23 6.03
N GLY A 343 -48.65 -114.77 5.33
CA GLY A 343 -48.89 -115.75 4.28
C GLY A 343 -49.66 -116.96 4.85
N LYS A 344 -50.24 -117.77 3.96
CA LYS A 344 -51.04 -118.96 4.32
C LYS A 344 -50.26 -120.00 5.17
N ASP A 345 -48.95 -119.83 5.27
CA ASP A 345 -47.97 -120.68 5.95
C ASP A 345 -47.21 -119.96 7.10
N GLY A 346 -47.65 -118.76 7.51
CA GLY A 346 -47.07 -118.07 8.67
C GLY A 346 -45.66 -117.50 8.45
N SER A 347 -45.20 -117.41 7.20
CA SER A 347 -43.96 -116.71 6.80
C SER A 347 -44.30 -115.40 6.07
N ILE A 348 -43.52 -114.35 6.28
CA ILE A 348 -43.60 -113.14 5.44
C ILE A 348 -43.06 -113.54 4.06
N GLY A 349 -43.91 -113.46 3.03
CA GLY A 349 -43.58 -113.88 1.67
C GLY A 349 -42.56 -112.95 1.01
N ILE A 350 -41.27 -113.19 1.27
CA ILE A 350 -40.15 -112.62 0.52
C ILE A 350 -39.73 -113.72 -0.47
N ASN A 351 -40.23 -113.66 -1.72
CA ASN A 351 -40.06 -114.66 -2.79
C ASN A 351 -40.81 -116.02 -2.61
N GLY A 352 -42.05 -115.99 -2.11
CA GLY A 352 -42.96 -117.15 -2.13
C GLY A 352 -43.77 -117.26 -3.44
N LYS A 353 -44.15 -118.48 -3.83
CA LYS A 353 -44.80 -118.85 -5.12
C LYS A 353 -46.18 -118.20 -5.39
N ASP A 354 -46.73 -117.45 -4.43
CA ASP A 354 -48.15 -117.14 -4.34
C ASP A 354 -48.45 -115.62 -4.23
N GLY A 355 -47.46 -114.73 -4.41
CA GLY A 355 -47.66 -113.29 -4.19
C GLY A 355 -46.96 -112.42 -5.23
N VAL A 356 -47.72 -111.53 -5.87
CA VAL A 356 -47.19 -110.52 -6.80
C VAL A 356 -46.33 -109.54 -6.01
N THR A 357 -45.01 -109.72 -6.07
CA THR A 357 -44.05 -108.80 -5.46
C THR A 357 -44.18 -107.43 -6.11
N ARG A 358 -44.61 -106.44 -5.34
CA ARG A 358 -44.36 -105.03 -5.69
C ARG A 358 -43.15 -104.58 -4.87
N ASN A 359 -41.98 -105.10 -5.24
CA ASN A 359 -40.63 -104.75 -4.78
C ASN A 359 -40.37 -104.80 -3.26
N ILE A 360 -39.41 -105.64 -2.81
CA ILE A 360 -38.60 -105.30 -1.64
C ILE A 360 -37.34 -104.65 -2.20
N THR A 361 -37.47 -103.36 -2.47
CA THR A 361 -36.35 -102.46 -2.69
C THR A 361 -36.08 -101.83 -1.33
N VAL A 362 -34.89 -102.07 -0.76
CA VAL A 362 -34.41 -101.37 0.43
C VAL A 362 -34.08 -99.94 0.04
#